data_AF-A0A220W2G1-F1
#
_entry.id   AF-A0A220W2G1-F1
#
_cell.length_a   1.000
_cell.length_b   1.000
_cell.length_c   1.000
_cell.angle_alpha   90.00
_cell.angle_beta   90.00
_cell.angle_gamma   90.00
#
_symmetry.space_group_name_H-M   'P 1'
#
loop_
_entity.id
_entity.type
_entity.pdbx_description
1 polymer ?
#
loop_
_entity_poly.entity_id
_entity_poly.type
_entity_poly.pdbx_seq_one_letter_code
_entity_poly.pdbx_strand_id
1 'polypeptide(L)' 'MAKRKHIVVLEADTFGLDVNVSVQPAPVGERLDRSFELYQIARQYAEGLTRHNGWVLIDRLGCEPVMAG' A
#
# COMPACT_ATOMS: atom_id res chain seq x y z
N MET A 1 -15.93 20.50 0.46
CA MET A 1 -15.94 19.07 0.87
C MET A 1 -14.52 18.55 0.82
N ALA A 2 -13.89 18.24 1.95
CA ALA A 2 -12.58 17.61 1.93
C ALA A 2 -12.76 16.20 1.34
N LYS A 3 -12.22 15.92 0.14
CA LYS A 3 -12.09 14.54 -0.35
C LYS A 3 -11.35 13.78 0.74
N ARG A 4 -12.00 12.81 1.39
CA ARG A 4 -11.34 11.90 2.33
C ARG A 4 -10.22 11.24 1.53
N LYS A 5 -8.98 11.66 1.75
CA LYS A 5 -7.82 11.12 1.05
C LYS A 5 -7.60 9.74 1.62
N HIS A 6 -7.89 8.71 0.82
CA HIS A 6 -7.48 7.36 1.18
C HIS A 6 -5.95 7.26 1.03
N ILE A 7 -5.35 6.47 1.90
CA ILE A 7 -3.96 6.06 1.84
C ILE A 7 -3.93 4.55 1.59
N VAL A 8 -2.96 4.11 0.81
CA VAL A 8 -2.64 2.70 0.58
C VAL A 8 -1.37 2.40 1.35
N VAL A 9 -1.40 1.44 2.26
CA VAL A 9 -0.27 1.06 3.11
C VAL A 9 0.24 -0.30 2.66
N LEU A 10 1.53 -0.40 2.37
CA LEU A 10 2.26 -1.64 2.13
C LEU A 10 3.04 -2.01 3.40
N GLU A 11 2.84 -3.18 3.96
CA GLU A 11 3.58 -3.65 5.14
C GLU A 11 3.73 -5.18 5.14
N ALA A 12 4.75 -5.70 5.81
CA ALA A 12 4.87 -7.14 6.05
C ALA A 12 3.75 -7.59 6.99
N ASP A 13 3.31 -8.82 6.84
CA ASP A 13 2.54 -9.49 7.88
C ASP A 13 3.39 -9.69 9.15
N THR A 14 2.74 -10.11 10.23
CA THR A 14 3.38 -10.30 11.54
C THR A 14 4.57 -11.27 11.49
N PHE A 15 4.58 -12.20 10.53
CA PHE A 15 5.64 -13.20 10.38
C PHE A 15 6.67 -12.85 9.30
N GLY A 16 6.48 -11.77 8.55
CA GLY A 16 7.35 -11.38 7.43
C GLY A 16 7.32 -12.34 6.25
N LEU A 17 6.29 -13.18 6.16
CA LEU A 17 6.09 -14.16 5.10
C LEU A 17 5.31 -13.58 3.92
N ASP A 18 4.35 -12.69 4.22
CA ASP A 18 3.49 -12.06 3.24
C ASP A 18 3.60 -10.54 3.31
N VAL A 19 3.24 -9.89 2.21
CA VAL A 19 3.11 -8.45 2.09
C VAL A 19 1.64 -8.09 2.01
N ASN A 20 1.19 -7.32 3.00
CA ASN A 20 -0.15 -6.79 3.10
C ASN A 20 -0.25 -5.42 2.47
N VAL A 21 -1.32 -5.21 1.71
CA VAL A 21 -1.77 -3.93 1.18
C VAL A 21 -3.09 -3.61 1.85
N SER A 22 -3.17 -2.47 2.53
CA SER A 22 -4.41 -1.99 3.16
C SER A 22 -4.78 -0.58 2.71
N VAL A 23 -6.09 -0.29 2.61
CA VAL A 23 -6.59 1.02 2.22
C VAL A 23 -7.29 1.68 3.40
N GLN A 24 -6.85 2.88 3.80
CA GLN A 24 -7.34 3.58 4.97
C GLN A 24 -7.79 5.01 4.66
N PRO A 25 -8.97 5.48 5.13
CA PRO A 25 -10.02 4.66 5.73
C PRO A 25 -10.55 3.63 4.71
N ALA A 26 -11.13 2.53 5.19
CA ALA A 26 -11.68 1.51 4.29
C ALA A 26 -12.68 2.15 3.30
N PRO A 27 -12.51 1.94 1.98
CA PRO A 27 -13.45 2.45 1.00
C PRO A 27 -14.81 1.77 1.15
N VAL A 28 -15.88 2.53 0.87
CA VAL A 28 -17.24 2.01 0.96
C VAL A 28 -17.54 1.18 -0.30
N GLY A 29 -17.96 -0.06 -0.12
CA GLY A 29 -18.50 -0.92 -1.19
C GLY A 29 -17.52 -1.96 -1.76
N GLU A 30 -16.22 -1.69 -1.77
CA GLU A 30 -15.22 -2.65 -2.24
C GLU A 30 -14.10 -2.84 -1.21
N ARG A 31 -13.79 -4.09 -0.89
CA ARG A 31 -12.64 -4.42 -0.04
C ARG A 31 -11.41 -4.55 -0.93
N LEU A 32 -10.56 -3.53 -0.88
CA LEU A 32 -9.32 -3.45 -1.65
C LEU A 32 -8.09 -3.96 -0.89
N ASP A 33 -8.26 -4.37 0.37
CA ASP A 33 -7.16 -4.94 1.15
C ASP A 33 -6.80 -6.34 0.60
N ARG A 34 -5.50 -6.57 0.38
CA ARG A 34 -4.98 -7.85 -0.14
C ARG A 34 -3.61 -8.19 0.44
N SER A 35 -3.33 -9.48 0.51
CA SER A 35 -2.02 -10.03 0.87
C SER A 35 -1.38 -10.70 -0.34
N PHE A 36 -0.06 -10.60 -0.45
CA PHE A 36 0.73 -11.19 -1.54
C PHE A 36 2.03 -11.77 -0.97
N GLU A 37 2.44 -12.93 -1.46
CA GLU A 37 3.72 -13.56 -1.04
C GLU A 37 4.95 -12.76 -1.48
N LEU A 38 4.82 -11.91 -2.50
CA LEU A 38 5.94 -11.16 -3.09
C LEU A 38 5.71 -9.66 -3.04
N TYR A 39 6.71 -8.94 -2.51
CA TYR A 39 6.72 -7.47 -2.44
C TYR A 39 6.50 -6.79 -3.80
N GLN A 40 7.13 -7.27 -4.87
CA GLN A 40 6.99 -6.68 -6.19
C GLN A 40 5.53 -6.70 -6.69
N ILE A 41 4.81 -7.79 -6.41
CA ILE A 41 3.40 -7.95 -6.79
C ILE A 41 2.53 -7.02 -5.95
N ALA A 42 2.74 -7.00 -4.63
CA ALA A 42 2.03 -6.11 -3.72
C ALA A 42 2.23 -4.64 -4.11
N ARG A 43 3.47 -4.25 -4.40
CA ARG A 43 3.82 -2.89 -4.82
C ARG A 43 3.13 -2.52 -6.12
N GLN A 44 3.17 -3.40 -7.13
CA GLN A 44 2.48 -3.15 -8.40
C GLN A 44 0.97 -2.96 -8.20
N TYR A 45 0.35 -3.76 -7.33
CA TYR A 45 -1.07 -3.63 -6.99
C TYR A 45 -1.36 -2.28 -6.31
N ALA A 46 -0.57 -1.90 -5.30
CA ALA A 46 -0.72 -0.65 -4.57
C ALA A 46 -0.47 0.59 -5.44
N GLU A 47 0.52 0.55 -6.34
CA GLU A 47 0.76 1.57 -7.35
C GLU A 47 -0.41 1.69 -8.33
N GLY A 48 -1.04 0.56 -8.70
CA GLY A 48 -2.28 0.56 -9.47
C GLY A 48 -3.39 1.34 -8.76
N LEU A 49 -3.65 1.01 -7.50
CA LEU A 49 -4.68 1.68 -6.69
C LEU A 49 -4.43 3.20 -6.58
N THR A 50 -3.19 3.61 -6.37
CA THR A 50 -2.84 5.03 -6.25
C THR A 50 -2.95 5.78 -7.58
N ARG A 51 -2.52 5.19 -8.70
CA ARG A 51 -2.66 5.80 -10.03
C ARG A 51 -4.12 5.95 -10.44
N HIS A 52 -4.95 4.94 -10.20
CA HIS A 52 -6.36 4.97 -10.59
C HIS A 52 -7.18 5.97 -9.76
N ASN A 53 -6.87 6.11 -8.47
CA ASN A 53 -7.72 6.86 -7.54
C ASN A 53 -7.11 8.20 -7.05
N GLY A 54 -5.84 8.47 -7.38
CA GLY A 54 -5.10 9.63 -6.88
C GLY A 54 -4.81 9.56 -5.38
N TRP A 55 -4.62 8.35 -4.85
CA TRP A 55 -4.35 8.09 -3.43
C TRP A 55 -2.85 8.13 -3.12
N VAL A 56 -2.52 8.23 -1.83
CA VAL A 56 -1.12 8.24 -1.35
C VAL A 56 -0.67 6.82 -1.04
N LEU A 57 0.49 6.40 -1.53
CA LEU A 57 1.14 5.15 -1.17
C LEU A 57 2.11 5.38 -0.01
N ILE A 58 1.96 4.60 1.06
CA ILE A 58 2.93 4.49 2.15
C ILE A 58 3.52 3.09 2.08
N ASP A 59 4.76 3.01 1.64
CA ASP A 59 5.50 1.76 1.62
C ASP A 59 6.34 1.64 2.90
N ARG A 60 5.97 0.72 3.79
CA ARG A 60 6.69 0.44 5.04
C ARG A 60 7.72 -0.69 4.88
N LEU A 61 7.72 -1.36 3.73
CA LEU A 61 8.69 -2.40 3.37
C LEU A 61 9.88 -1.82 2.61
N GLY A 62 9.62 -0.81 1.79
CA GLY A 62 10.62 0.06 1.19
C GLY A 62 11.24 0.97 2.23
N CYS A 63 12.09 0.42 3.09
CA CYS A 63 13.13 1.22 3.72
C CYS A 63 13.97 1.85 2.62
N GLU A 64 13.86 3.16 2.40
CA GLU A 64 15.03 4.01 2.13
C GLU A 64 14.82 5.33 2.88
N PRO A 65 15.85 5.87 3.60
CA PRO A 65 16.92 6.59 2.91
C PRO A 65 18.31 6.56 3.59
N VAL A 66 19.38 6.29 2.83
CA VAL A 66 20.59 7.13 2.90
C VAL A 66 21.14 7.24 1.48
N MET A 67 21.10 8.45 0.93
CA MET A 67 22.05 8.87 -0.10
C MET A 67 23.46 8.63 0.46
N ALA A 68 24.05 7.48 0.16
CA ALA A 68 25.46 7.23 0.37
C ALA A 68 26.20 7.67 -0.89
N GLY A 69 26.94 8.78 -0.80
CA GLY A 69 27.87 9.25 -1.82
C GLY A 69 27.58 10.64 -2.33
#